data_AF-A0A8T1Q0D6-F1
#
_entry.id   AF-A0A8T1Q0D6-F1
#
_cell.length_a   1.000
_cell.length_b   1.000
_cell.length_c   1.000
_cell.angle_alpha   90.00
_cell.angle_beta   90.00
_cell.angle_gamma   90.00
#
_symmetry.space_group_name_H-M   'P 1'
#
loop_
_entity.id
_entity.type
_entity.pdbx_description
1 polymer ?
#
loop_
_entity_poly.entity_id
_entity_poly.type
_entity_poly.pdbx_seq_one_letter_code
_entity_poly.pdbx_strand_id
1 'polypeptide(L)'
;MGITTLIPSMIVPQMGGDDTEKARVIQTLLFVSGLSTLLQSLFGTRLPSVVVGSYSYIIPTTSIVLARRYNVYTDPHERFIETMRGIQGALIITACFQMVMGFLGIWRNAVRFLSPLSVVPYVTFTGLGLYHLGFPLLATCIEIGLPGLIVMVFISQYLPQLMKPERPIWDRFAVLFSVGIVWLYAQFLTSSGVYRNKPAKTQISCRTDHARLLTAAPWLYIPYPFQWGSPTFHAREAFAMMAASFVSLFESTGTFFATARYGSATPVPPSVTSRGVGWLGIGVLLNGVFGSVTGASASVENAGLLALTRVGSRRVIQISAVFMIVFSVFGKLGAFFASIPLPIIAALYCVFFSYVSSAGLGFLQFCNLNSFRTKFILGFSFFIGISVPQYFREYYHIDPSSLHIRTHSGWFDDIVTVIFTSHTTVAALVAFILDCSLSSETDATRTDTGLHWWEKFSLYASDIRNDEFYGLPCLLNKLFPAV
;
A
#
# COMPACT_ATOMS: atom_id res chain seq x y z
N MET A 1 -1.67 -7.26 -6.54
CA MET A 1 -2.14 -7.16 -7.95
C MET A 1 -3.35 -6.23 -8.07
N GLY A 2 -4.21 -6.15 -7.05
CA GLY A 2 -5.41 -5.33 -7.18
C GLY A 2 -5.11 -3.83 -7.19
N ILE A 3 -4.22 -3.35 -6.34
CA ILE A 3 -3.84 -1.93 -6.34
C ILE A 3 -3.12 -1.54 -7.65
N THR A 4 -2.30 -2.44 -8.20
CA THR A 4 -1.57 -2.21 -9.46
C THR A 4 -2.48 -2.07 -10.69
N THR A 5 -3.72 -2.57 -10.63
CA THR A 5 -4.72 -2.40 -11.70
C THR A 5 -5.70 -1.27 -11.40
N LEU A 6 -6.03 -1.08 -10.12
CA LEU A 6 -6.95 -0.05 -9.64
C LEU A 6 -6.42 1.37 -9.87
N ILE A 7 -5.15 1.65 -9.54
CA ILE A 7 -4.56 2.99 -9.67
C ILE A 7 -4.57 3.47 -11.14
N PRO A 8 -4.04 2.72 -12.12
CA PRO A 8 -4.08 3.14 -13.52
C PRO A 8 -5.51 3.25 -14.06
N SER A 9 -6.42 2.39 -13.62
CA SER A 9 -7.83 2.44 -14.05
C SER A 9 -8.56 3.70 -13.57
N MET A 10 -8.12 4.31 -12.46
CA MET A 10 -8.65 5.58 -11.97
C MET A 10 -8.01 6.79 -12.66
N ILE A 11 -6.69 6.77 -12.86
CA ILE A 11 -5.92 7.95 -13.25
C ILE A 11 -5.76 8.10 -14.77
N VAL A 12 -5.50 7.01 -15.51
CA VAL A 12 -5.21 7.07 -16.95
C VAL A 12 -6.34 7.71 -17.77
N PRO A 13 -7.63 7.37 -17.55
CA PRO A 13 -8.73 8.00 -18.29
C PRO A 13 -8.83 9.52 -18.03
N GLN A 14 -8.48 9.98 -16.83
CA GLN A 14 -8.54 11.41 -16.47
C GLN A 14 -7.50 12.24 -17.24
N MET A 15 -6.36 11.62 -17.57
CA MET A 15 -5.30 12.24 -18.37
C MET A 15 -5.61 12.26 -19.87
N GLY A 16 -6.63 11.51 -20.32
CA GLY A 16 -6.95 11.33 -21.75
C GLY A 16 -6.38 10.07 -22.38
N GLY A 17 -5.77 9.17 -21.59
CA GLY A 17 -5.29 7.89 -22.10
C GLY A 17 -6.42 6.88 -22.32
N ASP A 18 -6.30 6.08 -23.37
CA ASP A 18 -7.26 5.03 -23.72
C ASP A 18 -6.88 3.68 -23.09
N ASP A 19 -7.60 2.61 -23.44
CA ASP A 19 -7.36 1.26 -22.96
C ASP A 19 -5.93 0.76 -23.27
N THR A 20 -5.29 1.26 -24.34
CA THR A 20 -3.92 0.87 -24.71
C THR A 20 -2.87 1.46 -23.76
N GLU A 21 -2.97 2.75 -23.46
CA GLU A 21 -2.13 3.46 -22.51
C GLU A 21 -2.34 2.90 -21.11
N LYS A 22 -3.60 2.63 -20.74
CA LYS A 22 -3.95 2.00 -19.46
C LYS A 22 -3.27 0.64 -19.32
N ALA A 23 -3.32 -0.21 -20.35
CA ALA A 23 -2.64 -1.50 -20.34
C ALA A 23 -1.12 -1.37 -20.18
N ARG A 24 -0.48 -0.41 -20.90
CA ARG A 24 0.96 -0.13 -20.78
C ARG A 24 1.35 0.35 -19.39
N VAL A 25 0.57 1.23 -18.78
CA VAL A 25 0.81 1.71 -17.40
C VAL A 25 0.67 0.56 -16.40
N ILE A 26 -0.36 -0.29 -16.52
CA ILE A 26 -0.53 -1.47 -15.65
C ILE A 26 0.69 -2.40 -15.76
N GLN A 27 1.14 -2.68 -16.99
CA GLN A 27 2.32 -3.52 -17.23
C GLN A 27 3.59 -2.88 -16.64
N THR A 28 3.80 -1.58 -16.84
CA THR A 28 4.93 -0.84 -16.30
C THR A 28 4.94 -0.85 -14.77
N LEU A 29 3.80 -0.55 -14.14
CA LEU A 29 3.68 -0.56 -12.69
C LEU A 29 3.92 -1.96 -12.13
N LEU A 30 3.44 -3.00 -12.81
CA LEU A 30 3.69 -4.39 -12.43
C LEU A 30 5.18 -4.76 -12.52
N PHE A 31 5.87 -4.35 -13.59
CA PHE A 31 7.31 -4.55 -13.77
C PHE A 31 8.12 -3.93 -12.64
N VAL A 32 7.89 -2.63 -12.40
CA VAL A 32 8.62 -1.87 -11.38
C VAL A 32 8.30 -2.38 -9.99
N SER A 33 7.05 -2.79 -9.73
CA SER A 33 6.67 -3.43 -8.45
C SER A 33 7.42 -4.75 -8.25
N GLY A 34 7.59 -5.56 -9.30
CA GLY A 34 8.39 -6.79 -9.25
C GLY A 34 9.87 -6.51 -8.95
N LEU A 35 10.48 -5.57 -9.66
CA LEU A 35 11.87 -5.16 -9.41
C LEU A 35 12.06 -4.61 -7.99
N SER A 36 11.19 -3.70 -7.57
CA SER A 36 11.23 -3.10 -6.23
C SER A 36 11.02 -4.14 -5.12
N THR A 37 10.16 -5.15 -5.35
CA THR A 37 9.97 -6.26 -4.41
C THR A 37 11.22 -7.13 -4.28
N LEU A 38 11.92 -7.41 -5.38
CA LEU A 38 13.20 -8.12 -5.33
C LEU A 38 14.24 -7.32 -4.54
N LEU A 39 14.38 -6.02 -4.82
CA LEU A 39 15.31 -5.15 -4.10
C LEU A 39 14.97 -5.08 -2.60
N GLN A 40 13.69 -4.93 -2.26
CA GLN A 40 13.23 -4.84 -0.88
C GLN A 40 13.44 -6.15 -0.09
N SER A 41 13.21 -7.29 -0.73
CA SER A 41 13.38 -8.61 -0.11
C SER A 41 14.84 -9.07 -0.03
N LEU A 42 15.72 -8.55 -0.90
CA LEU A 42 17.15 -8.87 -0.90
C LEU A 42 17.96 -7.93 0.00
N PHE A 43 17.77 -6.61 -0.16
CA PHE A 43 18.61 -5.58 0.45
C PHE A 43 17.86 -4.64 1.40
N GLY A 44 16.55 -4.49 1.23
CA GLY A 44 15.68 -3.67 2.07
C GLY A 44 15.45 -4.28 3.46
N THR A 45 14.20 -4.48 3.85
CA THR A 45 13.90 -5.10 5.16
C THR A 45 14.16 -6.59 5.20
N ARG A 46 14.25 -7.29 4.05
CA ARG A 46 14.31 -8.77 3.95
C ARG A 46 13.09 -9.52 4.52
N LEU A 47 12.08 -8.78 4.97
CA LEU A 47 10.79 -9.34 5.33
C LEU A 47 10.08 -9.87 4.08
N PRO A 48 9.16 -10.82 4.23
CA PRO A 48 8.27 -11.25 3.15
C PRO A 48 7.23 -10.15 2.87
N SER A 49 7.69 -9.01 2.34
CA SER A 49 6.89 -7.83 2.03
C SER A 49 6.98 -7.53 0.55
N VAL A 50 5.81 -7.49 -0.11
CA VAL A 50 5.69 -7.07 -1.52
C VAL A 50 5.66 -5.55 -1.59
N VAL A 51 6.30 -4.98 -2.62
CA VAL A 51 6.23 -3.55 -2.93
C VAL A 51 5.27 -3.34 -4.10
N VAL A 52 4.35 -2.39 -3.95
CA VAL A 52 3.34 -2.06 -4.96
C VAL A 52 3.17 -0.54 -5.08
N GLY A 53 2.40 -0.11 -6.08
CA GLY A 53 1.95 1.28 -6.18
C GLY A 53 1.18 1.72 -4.93
N SER A 54 1.38 2.97 -4.52
CA SER A 54 0.79 3.52 -3.30
C SER A 54 -0.47 4.34 -3.57
N TYR A 55 -1.50 4.18 -2.73
CA TYR A 55 -2.72 4.98 -2.83
C TYR A 55 -2.53 6.40 -2.30
N SER A 56 -1.56 6.64 -1.41
CA SER A 56 -1.26 7.98 -0.87
C SER A 56 -0.89 8.98 -1.96
N TYR A 57 -0.41 8.50 -3.11
CA TYR A 57 -0.03 9.31 -4.27
C TYR A 57 -1.22 9.66 -5.17
N ILE A 58 -2.41 9.09 -4.99
CA ILE A 58 -3.57 9.40 -5.83
C ILE A 58 -3.95 10.87 -5.74
N ILE A 59 -4.00 11.44 -4.54
CA ILE A 59 -4.36 12.85 -4.33
C ILE A 59 -3.41 13.79 -5.09
N PRO A 60 -2.07 13.75 -4.87
CA PRO A 60 -1.17 14.63 -5.62
C PRO A 60 -1.15 14.31 -7.11
N THR A 61 -1.26 13.03 -7.52
CA THR A 61 -1.38 12.69 -8.94
C THR A 61 -2.62 13.35 -9.55
N THR A 62 -3.80 13.28 -8.90
CA THR A 62 -5.00 13.96 -9.39
C THR A 62 -4.86 15.49 -9.43
N SER A 63 -4.15 16.10 -8.47
CA SER A 63 -3.83 17.53 -8.49
C SER A 63 -2.97 17.89 -9.71
N ILE A 64 -1.98 17.05 -10.06
CA ILE A 64 -1.17 17.22 -11.27
C ILE A 64 -2.03 17.08 -12.53
N VAL A 65 -2.86 16.03 -12.62
CA VAL A 65 -3.73 15.78 -13.79
C VAL A 65 -4.69 16.94 -14.05
N LEU A 66 -5.23 17.55 -12.98
CA LEU A 66 -6.16 18.67 -13.08
C LEU A 66 -5.47 20.04 -13.19
N ALA A 67 -4.14 20.08 -13.23
CA ALA A 67 -3.42 21.34 -13.33
C ALA A 67 -3.73 22.06 -14.66
N ARG A 68 -4.07 23.35 -14.58
CA ARG A 68 -4.48 24.17 -15.73
C ARG A 68 -3.50 24.14 -16.91
N ARG A 69 -2.23 23.86 -16.64
CA ARG A 69 -1.17 23.77 -17.65
C ARG A 69 -1.39 22.65 -18.67
N TYR A 70 -1.96 21.52 -18.25
CA TYR A 70 -2.18 20.37 -19.13
C TYR A 70 -3.51 20.51 -19.89
N ASN A 71 -4.40 21.40 -19.45
CA ASN A 71 -5.63 21.73 -20.18
C ASN A 71 -5.39 22.57 -21.45
N VAL A 72 -4.16 23.00 -21.71
CA VAL A 72 -3.80 23.68 -22.96
C VAL A 72 -3.78 22.71 -24.14
N TYR A 73 -3.51 21.43 -23.89
CA TYR A 73 -3.48 20.39 -24.91
C TYR A 73 -4.90 19.92 -25.23
N THR A 74 -5.32 20.14 -26.48
CA THR A 74 -6.64 19.71 -26.98
C THR A 74 -6.66 18.24 -27.39
N ASP A 75 -5.52 17.69 -27.83
CA ASP A 75 -5.38 16.27 -28.14
C ASP A 75 -5.26 15.45 -26.84
N PRO A 76 -6.18 14.49 -26.57
CA PRO A 76 -6.15 13.67 -25.37
C PRO A 76 -4.87 12.84 -25.22
N HIS A 77 -4.26 12.39 -26.32
CA HIS A 77 -3.05 11.57 -26.26
C HIS A 77 -1.82 12.43 -25.90
N GLU A 78 -1.70 13.62 -26.50
CA GLU A 78 -0.66 14.59 -26.14
C GLU A 78 -0.78 15.03 -24.68
N ARG A 79 -2.01 15.33 -24.23
CA ARG A 79 -2.30 15.65 -22.82
C ARG A 79 -1.84 14.53 -21.89
N PHE A 80 -2.10 13.28 -22.26
CA PHE A 80 -1.67 12.11 -21.48
C PHE A 80 -0.14 12.04 -21.36
N ILE A 81 0.58 12.17 -22.48
CA ILE A 81 2.05 12.12 -22.48
C ILE A 81 2.64 13.26 -21.63
N GLU A 82 2.18 14.49 -21.82
CA GLU A 82 2.71 15.65 -21.11
C GLU A 82 2.44 15.58 -19.60
N THR A 83 1.25 15.10 -19.21
CA THR A 83 0.92 14.87 -17.81
C THR A 83 1.78 13.75 -17.20
N MET A 84 2.02 12.67 -17.94
CA MET A 84 2.91 11.59 -17.52
C MET A 84 4.34 12.09 -17.27
N ARG A 85 4.87 12.95 -18.14
CA ARG A 85 6.21 13.54 -17.98
C ARG A 85 6.33 14.39 -16.72
N GLY A 86 5.28 15.12 -16.35
CA GLY A 86 5.21 15.88 -15.09
C GLY A 86 5.20 14.97 -13.86
N ILE A 87 4.38 13.92 -13.90
CA ILE A 87 4.36 12.90 -12.83
C ILE A 87 5.73 12.23 -12.68
N GLN A 88 6.40 11.88 -13.78
CA GLN A 88 7.73 11.29 -13.76
C GLN A 88 8.76 12.20 -13.10
N GLY A 89 8.81 13.49 -13.48
CA GLY A 89 9.73 14.44 -12.88
C GLY A 89 9.47 14.67 -11.39
N ALA A 90 8.20 14.76 -10.99
CA ALA A 90 7.82 14.87 -9.58
C ALA A 90 8.23 13.62 -8.78
N LEU A 91 7.98 12.41 -9.30
CA LEU A 91 8.38 11.15 -8.66
C LEU A 91 9.90 11.02 -8.49
N ILE A 92 10.70 11.49 -9.47
CA ILE A 92 12.17 11.46 -9.36
C ILE A 92 12.65 12.34 -8.20
N ILE A 93 12.12 13.56 -8.05
CA ILE A 93 12.47 14.44 -6.93
C ILE A 93 12.04 13.82 -5.60
N THR A 94 10.81 13.29 -5.56
CA THR A 94 10.27 12.61 -4.39
C THR A 94 11.08 11.38 -3.99
N ALA A 95 11.60 10.63 -4.96
CA ALA A 95 12.47 9.50 -4.70
C ALA A 95 13.77 9.92 -4.01
N CYS A 96 14.37 11.04 -4.43
CA CYS A 96 15.55 11.61 -3.77
C CYS A 96 15.26 11.95 -2.31
N PHE A 97 14.13 12.61 -2.03
CA PHE A 97 13.69 12.90 -0.67
C PHE A 97 13.54 11.61 0.18
N GLN A 98 12.89 10.59 -0.37
CA GLN A 98 12.66 9.33 0.34
C GLN A 98 13.96 8.55 0.59
N MET A 99 14.89 8.54 -0.37
CA MET A 99 16.22 7.94 -0.20
C MET A 99 17.03 8.66 0.87
N VAL A 100 16.99 10.00 0.91
CA VAL A 100 17.64 10.82 1.95
C VAL A 100 17.08 10.46 3.33
N MET A 101 15.75 10.40 3.48
CA MET A 101 15.10 10.04 4.74
C MET A 101 15.48 8.63 5.23
N GLY A 102 15.62 7.67 4.31
CA GLY A 102 15.97 6.28 4.62
C GLY A 102 17.45 6.04 4.88
N PHE A 103 18.32 6.40 3.94
CA PHE A 103 19.75 6.06 3.98
C PHE A 103 20.55 6.96 4.92
N LEU A 104 20.16 8.23 5.14
CA LEU A 104 20.84 9.08 6.14
C LEU A 104 20.41 8.77 7.58
N GLY A 105 19.48 7.83 7.79
CA GLY A 105 19.06 7.43 9.14
C GLY A 105 18.14 8.44 9.84
N ILE A 106 17.59 9.43 9.13
CA ILE A 106 16.59 10.35 9.71
C ILE A 106 15.37 9.56 10.18
N TRP A 107 14.89 8.63 9.35
CA TRP A 107 13.77 7.76 9.70
C TRP A 107 14.09 6.80 10.84
N ARG A 108 15.33 6.30 10.93
CA ARG A 108 15.80 5.49 12.05
C ARG A 108 15.60 6.22 13.39
N ASN A 109 15.96 7.50 13.46
CA ASN A 109 15.83 8.28 14.69
C ASN A 109 14.36 8.45 15.08
N ALA A 110 13.48 8.72 14.12
CA ALA A 110 12.04 8.81 14.36
C ALA A 110 11.45 7.49 14.90
N VAL A 111 11.78 6.37 14.24
CA VAL A 111 11.27 5.03 14.62
C VAL A 111 11.82 4.55 15.96
N ARG A 112 13.01 5.00 16.38
CA ARG A 112 13.59 4.66 17.68
C ARG A 112 12.74 5.12 18.87
N PHE A 113 12.00 6.22 18.72
CA PHE A 113 11.15 6.74 19.77
C PHE A 113 9.76 6.05 19.84
N LEU A 114 9.46 5.12 18.94
CA LEU A 114 8.20 4.38 18.97
C LEU A 114 8.20 3.34 20.11
N SER A 115 7.22 3.47 21.00
CA SER A 115 6.88 2.44 21.98
C SER A 115 5.84 1.45 21.41
N PRO A 116 5.67 0.25 22.00
CA PRO A 116 4.57 -0.65 21.66
C PRO A 116 3.20 0.03 21.73
N LEU A 117 2.98 0.92 22.71
CA LEU A 117 1.73 1.66 22.85
C LEU A 117 1.45 2.57 21.64
N SER A 118 2.46 3.30 21.16
CA SER A 118 2.34 4.15 19.97
C SER A 118 2.19 3.34 18.67
N VAL A 119 2.78 2.15 18.61
CA VAL A 119 2.72 1.23 17.47
C VAL A 119 1.31 0.62 17.31
N VAL A 120 0.51 0.53 18.38
CA VAL A 120 -0.85 -0.03 18.33
C VAL A 120 -1.76 0.78 17.38
N PRO A 121 -2.09 2.07 17.63
CA PRO A 121 -2.88 2.85 16.67
C PRO A 121 -2.22 2.89 15.29
N TYR A 122 -0.90 3.05 15.24
CA TYR A 122 -0.16 3.12 13.99
C TYR A 122 -0.43 1.91 13.07
N VAL A 123 -0.12 0.69 13.51
CA VAL A 123 -0.31 -0.52 12.69
C VAL A 123 -1.80 -0.79 12.47
N THR A 124 -2.65 -0.51 13.46
CA THR A 124 -4.10 -0.72 13.34
C THR A 124 -4.68 0.12 12.20
N PHE A 125 -4.34 1.41 12.12
CA PHE A 125 -4.77 2.31 11.06
C PHE A 125 -4.03 2.14 9.74
N THR A 126 -2.92 1.40 9.71
CA THR A 126 -2.32 0.95 8.43
C THR A 126 -3.26 -0.01 7.71
N GLY A 127 -3.94 -0.89 8.46
CA GLY A 127 -5.00 -1.74 7.93
C GLY A 127 -6.32 -0.97 7.75
N LEU A 128 -6.87 -0.44 8.84
CA LEU A 128 -8.20 0.20 8.83
C LEU A 128 -8.27 1.42 7.93
N GLY A 129 -7.20 2.20 7.75
CA GLY A 129 -7.20 3.42 6.94
C GLY A 129 -7.59 3.19 5.46
N LEU A 130 -7.43 1.96 4.98
CA LEU A 130 -7.79 1.54 3.62
C LEU A 130 -9.21 0.95 3.53
N TYR A 131 -10.07 1.12 4.54
CA TYR A 131 -11.43 0.57 4.57
C TYR A 131 -12.27 0.93 3.34
N HIS A 132 -12.00 2.07 2.73
CA HIS A 132 -12.70 2.55 1.54
C HIS A 132 -12.46 1.69 0.29
N LEU A 133 -11.33 0.97 0.23
CA LEU A 133 -11.05 0.00 -0.82
C LEU A 133 -11.73 -1.36 -0.54
N GLY A 134 -12.21 -1.59 0.68
CA GLY A 134 -12.94 -2.80 1.09
C GLY A 134 -14.42 -2.73 0.72
N PHE A 135 -15.29 -2.62 1.72
CA PHE A 135 -16.74 -2.74 1.51
C PHE A 135 -17.35 -1.72 0.55
N PRO A 136 -16.96 -0.42 0.55
CA PRO A 136 -17.51 0.54 -0.40
C PRO A 136 -17.22 0.19 -1.87
N LEU A 137 -16.02 -0.34 -2.17
CA LEU A 137 -15.67 -0.80 -3.52
C LEU A 137 -16.38 -2.12 -3.86
N LEU A 138 -16.50 -3.03 -2.90
CA LEU A 138 -17.27 -4.27 -3.03
C LEU A 138 -18.74 -3.97 -3.37
N ALA A 139 -19.35 -3.00 -2.69
CA ALA A 139 -20.75 -2.62 -2.86
C ALA A 139 -21.06 -2.02 -4.24
N THR A 140 -20.06 -1.62 -5.03
CA THR A 140 -20.28 -1.21 -6.42
C THR A 140 -20.88 -2.34 -7.28
N CYS A 141 -20.64 -3.59 -6.90
CA CYS A 141 -21.35 -4.75 -7.42
C CYS A 141 -21.64 -5.75 -6.29
N ILE A 142 -22.68 -5.48 -5.51
CA ILE A 142 -23.02 -6.30 -4.35
C ILE A 142 -23.32 -7.77 -4.71
N GLU A 143 -23.87 -8.02 -5.90
CA GLU A 143 -24.22 -9.35 -6.40
C GLU A 143 -23.00 -10.28 -6.55
N ILE A 144 -21.81 -9.74 -6.85
CA ILE A 144 -20.57 -10.52 -7.00
C ILE A 144 -19.69 -10.36 -5.75
N GLY A 145 -19.61 -9.14 -5.23
CA GLY A 145 -18.76 -8.80 -4.09
C GLY A 145 -19.16 -9.51 -2.79
N LEU A 146 -20.46 -9.57 -2.49
CA LEU A 146 -20.94 -10.19 -1.24
C LEU A 146 -20.74 -11.71 -1.24
N PRO A 147 -21.11 -12.47 -2.30
CA PRO A 147 -20.72 -13.87 -2.42
C PRO A 147 -19.21 -14.06 -2.37
N GLY A 148 -18.43 -13.15 -2.97
CA GLY A 148 -16.97 -13.13 -2.88
C GLY A 148 -16.46 -13.17 -1.44
N LEU A 149 -16.99 -12.28 -0.60
CA LEU A 149 -16.62 -12.20 0.81
C LEU A 149 -17.06 -13.44 1.58
N ILE A 150 -18.30 -13.90 1.39
CA ILE A 150 -18.85 -15.07 2.08
C ILE A 150 -18.06 -16.32 1.73
N VAL A 151 -17.82 -16.59 0.44
CA VAL A 151 -17.06 -17.75 -0.04
C VAL A 151 -15.63 -17.70 0.49
N MET A 152 -15.00 -16.53 0.49
CA MET A 152 -13.65 -16.33 1.03
C MET A 152 -13.57 -16.67 2.52
N VAL A 153 -14.50 -16.17 3.33
CA VAL A 153 -14.56 -16.47 4.78
C VAL A 153 -14.89 -17.94 5.02
N PHE A 154 -15.81 -18.52 4.25
CA PHE A 154 -16.18 -19.92 4.35
C PHE A 154 -15.00 -20.86 4.06
N ILE A 155 -14.31 -20.66 2.94
CA ILE A 155 -13.15 -21.49 2.54
C ILE A 155 -11.99 -21.31 3.52
N SER A 156 -11.75 -20.08 4.01
CA SER A 156 -10.61 -19.83 4.87
C SER A 156 -10.79 -20.22 6.33
N GLN A 157 -12.00 -20.08 6.90
CA GLN A 157 -12.24 -20.29 8.34
C GLN A 157 -13.01 -21.59 8.64
N TYR A 158 -14.05 -21.91 7.86
CA TYR A 158 -14.98 -22.98 8.18
C TYR A 158 -14.63 -24.31 7.49
N LEU A 159 -14.25 -24.26 6.22
CA LEU A 159 -13.92 -25.47 5.44
C LEU A 159 -12.75 -26.31 6.03
N PRO A 160 -11.66 -25.70 6.55
CA PRO A 160 -10.56 -26.47 7.14
C PRO A 160 -10.96 -27.19 8.42
N GLN A 161 -11.86 -26.58 9.20
CA GLN A 161 -12.41 -27.17 10.42
C GLN A 161 -13.33 -28.36 10.11
N LEU A 162 -14.09 -28.27 9.01
CA LEU A 162 -15.01 -29.32 8.59
C LEU A 162 -14.28 -30.53 8.00
N MET A 163 -13.30 -30.32 7.13
CA MET A 163 -12.63 -31.41 6.41
C MET A 163 -11.44 -32.02 7.15
N LYS A 164 -10.94 -31.39 8.23
CA LYS A 164 -9.73 -31.80 8.98
C LYS A 164 -8.63 -32.38 8.08
N PRO A 165 -8.21 -31.65 7.04
CA PRO A 165 -7.25 -32.18 6.08
C PRO A 165 -5.90 -32.44 6.77
N GLU A 166 -5.24 -33.55 6.45
CA GLU A 166 -3.90 -33.87 6.97
C GLU A 166 -2.84 -32.81 6.60
N ARG A 167 -3.11 -32.02 5.55
CA ARG A 167 -2.28 -30.91 5.09
C ARG A 167 -3.09 -29.63 5.01
N PRO A 168 -2.54 -28.47 5.43
CA PRO A 168 -3.23 -27.18 5.38
C PRO A 168 -3.27 -26.60 3.96
N ILE A 169 -3.90 -27.31 3.02
CA ILE A 169 -4.01 -26.90 1.61
C ILE A 169 -5.05 -25.79 1.47
N TRP A 170 -6.21 -25.96 2.10
CA TRP A 170 -7.33 -25.02 2.02
C TRP A 170 -6.98 -23.65 2.60
N ASP A 171 -6.35 -23.58 3.78
CA ASP A 171 -5.91 -22.32 4.42
C ASP A 171 -4.94 -21.53 3.54
N ARG A 172 -3.99 -22.23 2.91
CA ARG A 172 -2.91 -21.61 2.13
C ARG A 172 -3.36 -21.13 0.76
N PHE A 173 -4.32 -21.82 0.14
CA PHE A 173 -4.80 -21.52 -1.20
C PHE A 173 -6.23 -20.96 -1.23
N ALA A 174 -6.79 -20.62 -0.07
CA ALA A 174 -8.15 -20.09 0.08
C ALA A 174 -8.46 -18.94 -0.88
N VAL A 175 -7.51 -18.02 -1.04
CA VAL A 175 -7.64 -16.87 -1.96
C VAL A 175 -7.75 -17.31 -3.42
N LEU A 176 -6.94 -18.28 -3.86
CA LEU A 176 -6.97 -18.74 -5.25
C LEU A 176 -8.29 -19.45 -5.54
N PHE A 177 -8.75 -20.29 -4.62
CA PHE A 177 -10.02 -21.00 -4.78
C PHE A 177 -11.22 -20.04 -4.73
N SER A 178 -11.24 -19.09 -3.79
CA SER A 178 -12.33 -18.12 -3.68
C SER A 178 -12.42 -17.23 -4.92
N VAL A 179 -11.29 -16.69 -5.40
CA VAL A 179 -11.26 -15.87 -6.62
C VAL A 179 -11.71 -16.70 -7.84
N GLY A 180 -11.23 -17.95 -7.97
CA GLY A 180 -11.63 -18.82 -9.07
C GLY A 180 -13.13 -19.14 -9.08
N ILE A 181 -13.68 -19.53 -7.93
CA ILE A 181 -15.12 -19.85 -7.78
C ILE A 181 -15.98 -18.62 -8.06
N VAL A 182 -15.62 -17.46 -7.48
CA VAL A 182 -16.42 -16.23 -7.60
C VAL A 182 -16.31 -15.64 -9.00
N TRP A 183 -15.14 -15.77 -9.66
CA TRP A 183 -14.98 -15.38 -11.06
C TRP A 183 -15.83 -16.26 -11.98
N LEU A 184 -15.88 -17.58 -11.76
CA LEU A 184 -16.77 -18.47 -12.52
C LEU A 184 -18.25 -18.11 -12.31
N TYR A 185 -18.63 -17.79 -11.08
CA TYR A 185 -19.96 -17.30 -10.76
C TYR A 185 -20.29 -15.98 -11.48
N ALA A 186 -19.36 -15.02 -11.47
CA ALA A 186 -19.50 -13.75 -12.19
C ALA A 186 -19.62 -13.95 -13.71
N GLN A 187 -18.85 -14.89 -14.28
CA GLN A 187 -18.93 -15.26 -15.69
C GLN A 187 -20.29 -15.86 -16.03
N PHE A 188 -20.83 -16.73 -15.18
CA PHE A 188 -22.16 -17.31 -15.35
C PHE A 188 -23.28 -16.25 -15.33
N LEU A 189 -23.20 -15.27 -14.42
CA LEU A 189 -24.15 -14.15 -14.39
C LEU A 189 -24.04 -13.26 -15.63
N THR A 190 -22.82 -13.04 -16.11
CA THR A 190 -22.55 -12.26 -17.33
C THR A 190 -23.09 -12.96 -18.57
N SER A 191 -22.87 -14.28 -18.73
CA SER A 191 -23.39 -15.06 -19.86
C SER A 191 -24.91 -15.20 -19.85
N SER A 192 -25.52 -15.28 -18.65
CA SER A 192 -26.97 -15.35 -18.47
C SER A 192 -27.69 -14.04 -18.82
N GLY A 193 -26.95 -12.97 -19.13
CA GLY A 193 -27.52 -11.70 -19.61
C GLY A 193 -28.13 -10.82 -18.52
N VAL A 194 -27.92 -11.14 -17.24
CA VAL A 194 -28.48 -10.41 -16.08
C VAL A 194 -28.11 -8.92 -16.12
N TYR A 195 -26.92 -8.60 -16.62
CA TYR A 195 -26.40 -7.23 -16.69
C TYR A 195 -26.79 -6.43 -17.94
N ARG A 196 -27.51 -7.00 -18.92
CA ARG A 196 -27.80 -6.31 -20.20
C ARG A 196 -28.65 -5.04 -20.04
N ASN A 197 -29.59 -5.06 -19.10
CA ASN A 197 -30.55 -3.96 -18.88
C ASN A 197 -30.25 -3.14 -17.62
N LYS A 198 -29.08 -3.33 -17.01
CA LYS A 198 -28.64 -2.59 -15.80
C LYS A 198 -27.94 -1.28 -16.19
N PRO A 199 -27.85 -0.28 -15.29
CA PRO A 199 -27.15 0.97 -15.57
C PRO A 199 -25.68 0.74 -15.92
N ALA A 200 -25.10 1.60 -16.77
CA ALA A 200 -23.74 1.46 -17.31
C ALA A 200 -22.67 1.26 -16.21
N LYS A 201 -22.81 1.93 -15.06
CA LYS A 201 -21.90 1.78 -13.91
C LYS A 201 -21.86 0.34 -13.37
N THR A 202 -23.02 -0.30 -13.26
CA THR A 202 -23.14 -1.71 -12.85
C THR A 202 -22.61 -2.64 -13.92
N GLN A 203 -22.85 -2.33 -15.20
CA GLN A 203 -22.29 -3.12 -16.30
C GLN A 203 -20.75 -3.07 -16.29
N ILE A 204 -20.15 -1.91 -16.06
CA ILE A 204 -18.70 -1.75 -16.04
C ILE A 204 -18.08 -2.48 -14.84
N SER A 205 -18.69 -2.39 -13.65
CA SER A 205 -18.13 -2.97 -12.42
C SER A 205 -18.36 -4.48 -12.29
N CYS A 206 -19.52 -4.98 -12.73
CA CYS A 206 -19.92 -6.38 -12.51
C CYS A 206 -19.53 -7.33 -13.63
N ARG A 207 -19.42 -6.85 -14.87
CA ARG A 207 -19.23 -7.76 -16.00
C ARG A 207 -17.78 -8.24 -16.11
N THR A 208 -17.62 -9.50 -16.49
CA THR A 208 -16.33 -10.16 -16.73
C THR A 208 -15.89 -10.12 -18.20
N ASP A 209 -16.79 -9.75 -19.13
CA ASP A 209 -16.54 -9.78 -20.58
C ASP A 209 -15.83 -8.52 -21.11
N HIS A 210 -14.97 -7.89 -20.31
CA HIS A 210 -14.14 -6.77 -20.73
C HIS A 210 -13.01 -7.24 -21.66
N ALA A 211 -13.38 -7.62 -22.89
CA ALA A 211 -12.44 -7.99 -23.95
C ALA A 211 -11.52 -6.82 -24.34
N ARG A 212 -11.91 -5.56 -24.05
CA ARG A 212 -11.19 -4.36 -24.51
C ARG A 212 -9.76 -4.26 -23.97
N LEU A 213 -9.55 -4.57 -22.69
CA LEU A 213 -8.23 -4.62 -22.07
C LEU A 213 -7.36 -5.75 -22.65
N LEU A 214 -7.96 -6.94 -22.84
CA LEU A 214 -7.26 -8.06 -23.46
C LEU A 214 -6.93 -7.78 -24.92
N THR A 215 -7.78 -7.08 -25.69
CA THR A 215 -7.50 -6.72 -27.08
C THR A 215 -6.44 -5.62 -27.16
N ALA A 216 -6.51 -4.62 -26.29
CA ALA A 216 -5.60 -3.48 -26.27
C ALA A 216 -4.17 -3.85 -25.81
N ALA A 217 -4.03 -4.85 -24.95
CA ALA A 217 -2.72 -5.26 -24.45
C ALA A 217 -1.88 -5.94 -25.54
N PRO A 218 -0.61 -5.52 -25.76
CA PRO A 218 0.31 -6.23 -26.64
C PRO A 218 0.66 -7.62 -26.08
N TRP A 219 1.06 -8.55 -26.95
CA TRP A 219 1.53 -9.88 -26.55
C TRP A 219 2.86 -9.83 -25.79
N LEU A 220 3.81 -9.08 -26.34
CA LEU A 220 5.10 -8.83 -25.75
C LEU A 220 5.28 -7.32 -25.61
N TYR A 221 5.55 -6.85 -24.40
CA TYR A 221 5.88 -5.46 -24.13
C TYR A 221 6.90 -5.36 -23.02
N ILE A 222 8.03 -4.71 -23.31
CA ILE A 222 9.10 -4.54 -22.35
C ILE A 222 9.09 -3.07 -21.94
N PRO A 223 8.73 -2.74 -20.69
CA PRO A 223 8.85 -1.39 -20.19
C PRO A 223 10.30 -0.92 -20.29
N TYR A 224 10.51 0.28 -20.82
CA TYR A 224 11.83 0.89 -20.96
C TYR A 224 11.86 2.25 -20.26
N PRO A 225 13.04 2.70 -19.80
CA PRO A 225 13.16 3.98 -19.11
C PRO A 225 12.77 5.14 -20.02
N PHE A 226 12.11 6.15 -19.46
CA PHE A 226 11.66 7.38 -20.14
C PHE A 226 10.73 7.16 -21.35
N GLN A 227 9.89 6.11 -21.28
CA GLN A 227 8.98 5.76 -22.36
C GLN A 227 7.93 6.81 -22.73
N TRP A 228 7.66 7.78 -21.85
CA TRP A 228 6.74 8.89 -22.12
C TRP A 228 7.48 10.18 -22.48
N GLY A 229 8.80 10.13 -22.70
CA GLY A 229 9.64 11.29 -23.00
C GLY A 229 10.45 11.78 -21.80
N SER A 230 11.13 12.93 -21.97
CA SER A 230 11.98 13.49 -20.91
C SER A 230 11.13 14.06 -19.76
N PRO A 231 11.50 13.81 -18.49
CA PRO A 231 10.72 14.27 -17.34
C PRO A 231 10.71 15.80 -17.27
N THR A 232 9.59 16.37 -16.86
CA THR A 232 9.44 17.81 -16.62
C THR A 232 9.40 18.07 -15.11
N PHE A 233 10.16 19.06 -14.66
CA PHE A 233 10.33 19.32 -13.23
C PHE A 233 9.59 20.57 -12.82
N HIS A 234 8.62 20.39 -11.93
CA HIS A 234 7.79 21.47 -11.40
C HIS A 234 7.76 21.41 -9.89
N ALA A 235 8.13 22.53 -9.25
CA ALA A 235 8.28 22.59 -7.80
C ALA A 235 6.97 22.23 -7.07
N ARG A 236 5.83 22.78 -7.50
CA ARG A 236 4.50 22.49 -6.91
C ARG A 236 4.19 21.00 -6.90
N GLU A 237 4.37 20.36 -8.04
CA GLU A 237 4.07 18.94 -8.27
C GLU A 237 5.02 18.05 -7.43
N ALA A 238 6.29 18.44 -7.35
CA ALA A 238 7.28 17.77 -6.52
C ALA A 238 6.97 17.86 -5.02
N PHE A 239 6.55 19.03 -4.51
CA PHE A 239 6.18 19.19 -3.10
C PHE A 239 4.96 18.35 -2.71
N ALA A 240 3.94 18.30 -3.56
CA ALA A 240 2.76 17.48 -3.33
C ALA A 240 3.11 15.98 -3.32
N MET A 241 3.95 15.53 -4.25
CA MET A 241 4.43 14.14 -4.29
C MET A 241 5.35 13.79 -3.10
N MET A 242 6.17 14.74 -2.62
CA MET A 242 6.95 14.55 -1.39
C MET A 242 6.05 14.33 -0.16
N ALA A 243 4.95 15.06 -0.03
CA ALA A 243 3.98 14.81 1.05
C ALA A 243 3.37 13.40 0.98
N ALA A 244 3.02 12.93 -0.22
CA ALA A 244 2.52 11.57 -0.40
C ALA A 244 3.59 10.51 -0.10
N SER A 245 4.86 10.76 -0.42
CA SER A 245 5.94 9.87 -0.03
C SER A 245 6.10 9.81 1.48
N PHE A 246 5.98 10.94 2.18
CA PHE A 246 6.03 10.99 3.64
C PHE A 246 4.91 10.18 4.26
N VAL A 247 3.67 10.33 3.78
CA VAL A 247 2.54 9.47 4.18
C VAL A 247 2.82 7.99 3.90
N SER A 248 3.36 7.69 2.73
CA SER A 248 3.72 6.33 2.32
C SER A 248 4.82 5.72 3.20
N LEU A 249 5.69 6.53 3.83
CA LEU A 249 6.65 6.07 4.83
C LEU A 249 5.96 5.53 6.07
N PHE A 250 4.91 6.23 6.52
CA PHE A 250 4.12 5.77 7.65
C PHE A 250 3.46 4.44 7.32
N GLU A 251 2.68 4.39 6.25
CA GLU A 251 1.99 3.17 5.82
C GLU A 251 2.95 1.98 5.63
N SER A 252 4.12 2.23 5.03
CA SER A 252 5.13 1.18 4.82
C SER A 252 5.72 0.65 6.12
N THR A 253 6.00 1.55 7.08
CA THR A 253 6.56 1.17 8.37
C THR A 253 5.57 0.37 9.21
N GLY A 254 4.29 0.78 9.23
CA GLY A 254 3.22 -0.02 9.86
C GLY A 254 3.08 -1.40 9.22
N THR A 255 3.23 -1.48 7.89
CA THR A 255 3.24 -2.74 7.15
C THR A 255 4.46 -3.62 7.50
N PHE A 256 5.65 -3.04 7.70
CA PHE A 256 6.81 -3.79 8.18
C PHE A 256 6.60 -4.40 9.56
N PHE A 257 5.97 -3.67 10.49
CA PHE A 257 5.63 -4.22 11.80
C PHE A 257 4.58 -5.34 11.72
N ALA A 258 3.55 -5.18 10.89
CA ALA A 258 2.54 -6.23 10.68
C ALA A 258 3.14 -7.49 10.02
N THR A 259 3.96 -7.31 8.98
CA THR A 259 4.62 -8.43 8.28
C THR A 259 5.63 -9.15 9.16
N ALA A 260 6.39 -8.44 10.00
CA ALA A 260 7.28 -9.07 10.98
C ALA A 260 6.49 -9.89 11.99
N ARG A 261 5.38 -9.36 12.51
CA ARG A 261 4.53 -10.04 13.49
C ARG A 261 3.93 -11.33 12.92
N TYR A 262 3.38 -11.30 11.72
CA TYR A 262 2.80 -12.49 11.07
C TYR A 262 3.84 -13.42 10.44
N GLY A 263 5.00 -12.90 10.06
CA GLY A 263 6.15 -13.69 9.62
C GLY A 263 6.92 -14.35 10.76
N SER A 264 6.48 -14.19 12.02
CA SER A 264 7.15 -14.69 13.22
C SER A 264 8.60 -14.22 13.35
N ALA A 265 8.92 -13.06 12.78
CA ALA A 265 10.20 -12.40 12.95
C ALA A 265 10.28 -11.69 14.31
N THR A 266 11.50 -11.36 14.74
CA THR A 266 11.70 -10.44 15.87
C THR A 266 11.11 -9.06 15.57
N PRO A 267 10.80 -8.23 16.57
CA PRO A 267 10.44 -6.83 16.34
C PRO A 267 11.48 -6.14 15.45
N VAL A 268 11.01 -5.38 14.46
CA VAL A 268 11.87 -4.80 13.43
C VAL A 268 12.75 -3.71 14.06
N PRO A 269 14.10 -3.85 14.03
CA PRO A 269 14.98 -2.82 14.55
C PRO A 269 14.86 -1.52 13.72
N PRO A 270 14.96 -0.33 14.33
CA PRO A 270 14.87 0.95 13.61
C PRO A 270 15.85 1.09 12.43
N SER A 271 17.05 0.50 12.53
CA SER A 271 18.04 0.50 11.43
C SER A 271 17.55 -0.27 10.21
N VAL A 272 16.87 -1.40 10.41
CA VAL A 272 16.26 -2.21 9.34
C VAL A 272 15.09 -1.47 8.71
N THR A 273 14.26 -0.82 9.51
CA THR A 273 13.14 0.01 9.00
C THR A 273 13.66 1.15 8.12
N SER A 274 14.70 1.88 8.56
CA SER A 274 15.31 2.97 7.79
C SER A 274 15.95 2.48 6.49
N ARG A 275 16.66 1.34 6.54
CA ARG A 275 17.19 0.67 5.34
C ARG A 275 16.06 0.31 4.37
N GLY A 276 14.98 -0.26 4.89
CA GLY A 276 13.78 -0.58 4.12
C GLY A 276 13.16 0.62 3.44
N VAL A 277 13.10 1.76 4.13
CA VAL A 277 12.62 3.03 3.57
C VAL A 277 13.52 3.55 2.45
N GLY A 278 14.85 3.45 2.60
CA GLY A 278 15.79 3.85 1.55
C GLY A 278 15.59 3.06 0.25
N TRP A 279 15.42 1.75 0.36
CA TRP A 279 15.12 0.87 -0.79
C TRP A 279 13.73 1.09 -1.39
N LEU A 280 12.73 1.47 -0.59
CA LEU A 280 11.46 1.97 -1.12
C LEU A 280 11.65 3.24 -1.93
N GLY A 281 12.52 4.17 -1.50
CA GLY A 281 12.91 5.36 -2.26
C GLY A 281 13.52 5.02 -3.62
N ILE A 282 14.38 3.99 -3.70
CA ILE A 282 14.88 3.45 -4.98
C ILE A 282 13.71 2.91 -5.84
N GLY A 283 12.73 2.26 -5.23
CA GLY A 283 11.49 1.85 -5.91
C GLY A 283 10.71 3.03 -6.48
N VAL A 284 10.61 4.15 -5.75
CA VAL A 284 10.00 5.40 -6.26
C VAL A 284 10.81 5.99 -7.42
N LEU A 285 12.14 5.91 -7.36
CA LEU A 285 12.99 6.35 -8.46
C LEU A 285 12.72 5.54 -9.73
N LEU A 286 12.65 4.20 -9.60
CA LEU A 286 12.30 3.32 -10.71
C LEU A 286 10.90 3.62 -11.26
N ASN A 287 9.93 3.93 -10.38
CA ASN A 287 8.60 4.35 -10.80
C ASN A 287 8.61 5.65 -11.63
N GLY A 288 9.43 6.63 -11.24
CA GLY A 288 9.63 7.87 -12.01
C GLY A 288 10.36 7.63 -13.33
N VAL A 289 11.40 6.81 -13.34
CA VAL A 289 12.21 6.51 -14.55
C VAL A 289 11.39 5.73 -15.58
N PHE A 290 10.67 4.69 -15.17
CA PHE A 290 9.84 3.90 -16.10
C PHE A 290 8.45 4.50 -16.34
N GLY A 291 7.97 5.41 -15.48
CA GLY A 291 6.70 6.12 -15.65
C GLY A 291 5.48 5.29 -15.27
N SER A 292 5.35 4.94 -14.00
CA SER A 292 4.29 4.07 -13.45
C SER A 292 3.11 4.79 -12.76
N VAL A 293 2.97 6.11 -12.97
CA VAL A 293 1.90 7.00 -12.44
C VAL A 293 1.89 7.22 -10.92
N THR A 294 2.44 6.31 -10.12
CA THR A 294 2.42 6.35 -8.65
C THR A 294 3.77 5.94 -8.04
N GLY A 295 4.02 6.35 -6.80
CA GLY A 295 5.16 5.91 -6.01
C GLY A 295 4.99 4.50 -5.44
N ALA A 296 6.06 3.98 -4.84
CA ALA A 296 6.11 2.64 -4.23
C ALA A 296 5.85 2.69 -2.72
N SER A 297 5.10 1.71 -2.22
CA SER A 297 4.87 1.44 -0.79
C SER A 297 4.91 -0.06 -0.50
N ALA A 298 5.16 -0.42 0.75
CA ALA A 298 4.98 -1.79 1.21
C ALA A 298 3.49 -2.17 1.19
N SER A 299 3.20 -3.38 0.70
CA SER A 299 1.86 -3.84 0.40
C SER A 299 1.09 -4.28 1.66
N VAL A 300 0.09 -3.48 2.06
CA VAL A 300 -0.85 -3.83 3.14
C VAL A 300 -1.66 -5.09 2.78
N GLU A 301 -2.07 -5.23 1.52
CA GLU A 301 -2.76 -6.43 1.02
C GLU A 301 -1.91 -7.70 1.19
N ASN A 302 -0.59 -7.59 0.97
CA ASN A 302 0.33 -8.71 1.14
C ASN A 302 0.55 -9.08 2.62
N ALA A 303 0.61 -8.09 3.52
CA ALA A 303 0.69 -8.34 4.95
C ALA A 303 -0.54 -9.09 5.49
N GLY A 304 -1.73 -8.73 5.01
CA GLY A 304 -2.97 -9.45 5.32
C GLY A 304 -3.03 -10.84 4.69
N LEU A 305 -2.56 -11.00 3.46
CA LEU A 305 -2.45 -12.31 2.80
C LEU A 305 -1.48 -13.24 3.55
N LEU A 306 -0.35 -12.70 4.02
CA LEU A 306 0.61 -13.41 4.85
C LEU A 306 -0.04 -13.90 6.14
N ALA A 307 -0.83 -13.06 6.82
CA ALA A 307 -1.55 -13.41 8.03
C ALA A 307 -2.52 -14.57 7.80
N LEU A 308 -3.26 -14.52 6.69
CA LEU A 308 -4.25 -15.52 6.34
C LEU A 308 -3.60 -16.87 5.97
N THR A 309 -2.61 -16.84 5.08
CA THR A 309 -1.97 -18.06 4.54
C THR A 309 -0.96 -18.68 5.49
N ARG A 310 -0.46 -17.90 6.47
CA ARG A 310 0.57 -18.29 7.43
C ARG A 310 1.89 -18.70 6.75
N VAL A 311 2.20 -18.13 5.59
CA VAL A 311 3.43 -18.41 4.83
C VAL A 311 4.40 -17.24 4.88
N GLY A 312 5.21 -17.17 5.94
CA GLY A 312 6.23 -16.13 6.18
C GLY A 312 7.54 -16.26 5.41
N SER A 313 7.57 -17.02 4.30
CA SER A 313 8.81 -17.29 3.59
C SER A 313 9.19 -16.19 2.61
N ARG A 314 10.39 -15.60 2.78
CA ARG A 314 10.97 -14.62 1.84
C ARG A 314 11.11 -15.15 0.41
N ARG A 315 11.37 -16.46 0.25
CA ARG A 315 11.53 -17.10 -1.06
C ARG A 315 10.24 -17.06 -1.89
N VAL A 316 9.09 -17.18 -1.23
CA VAL A 316 7.77 -17.12 -1.89
C VAL A 316 7.56 -15.73 -2.50
N ILE A 317 7.90 -14.68 -1.77
CA ILE A 317 7.82 -13.30 -2.26
C ILE A 317 8.81 -13.04 -3.40
N GLN A 318 10.03 -13.56 -3.32
CA GLN A 318 11.02 -13.44 -4.40
C GLN A 318 10.57 -14.13 -5.69
N ILE A 319 10.03 -15.35 -5.58
CA ILE A 319 9.46 -16.08 -6.73
C ILE A 319 8.26 -15.31 -7.30
N SER A 320 7.37 -14.81 -6.44
CA SER A 320 6.26 -13.96 -6.85
C SER A 320 6.73 -12.73 -7.63
N ALA A 321 7.79 -12.06 -7.17
CA ALA A 321 8.35 -10.90 -7.84
C ALA A 321 8.94 -11.24 -9.23
N VAL A 322 9.55 -12.40 -9.41
CA VAL A 322 9.96 -12.90 -10.73
C VAL A 322 8.74 -13.12 -11.63
N PHE A 323 7.67 -13.72 -11.11
CA PHE A 323 6.41 -13.85 -11.86
C PHE A 323 5.79 -12.51 -12.22
N MET A 324 5.87 -11.50 -11.34
CA MET A 324 5.42 -10.13 -11.65
C MET A 324 6.17 -9.54 -12.84
N ILE A 325 7.50 -9.69 -12.89
CA ILE A 325 8.31 -9.23 -14.02
C ILE A 325 7.93 -9.97 -15.30
N VAL A 326 7.78 -11.30 -15.23
CA VAL A 326 7.40 -12.12 -16.39
C VAL A 326 6.01 -11.75 -16.90
N PHE A 327 5.01 -11.60 -16.02
CA PHE A 327 3.64 -11.23 -16.40
C PHE A 327 3.52 -9.79 -16.91
N SER A 328 4.42 -8.90 -16.50
CA SER A 328 4.51 -7.58 -17.11
C SER A 328 4.95 -7.67 -18.58
N VAL A 329 5.96 -8.51 -18.86
CA VAL A 329 6.50 -8.69 -20.22
C VAL A 329 5.48 -9.34 -21.15
N PHE A 330 4.72 -10.33 -20.65
CA PHE A 330 3.63 -10.99 -21.38
C PHE A 330 2.31 -10.27 -21.17
N GLY A 331 2.11 -9.20 -21.92
CA GLY A 331 1.04 -8.23 -21.68
C GLY A 331 -0.39 -8.79 -21.67
N LYS A 332 -0.67 -9.84 -22.45
CA LYS A 332 -1.97 -10.54 -22.43
C LYS A 332 -2.23 -11.26 -21.10
N LEU A 333 -1.21 -11.86 -20.49
CA LEU A 333 -1.35 -12.52 -19.17
C LEU A 333 -1.61 -11.48 -18.09
N GLY A 334 -0.89 -10.35 -18.11
CA GLY A 334 -1.15 -9.22 -17.23
C GLY A 334 -2.57 -8.66 -17.40
N ALA A 335 -3.05 -8.53 -18.64
CA ALA A 335 -4.39 -8.05 -18.95
C ALA A 335 -5.49 -9.02 -18.47
N PHE A 336 -5.25 -10.33 -18.54
CA PHE A 336 -6.18 -11.33 -18.00
C PHE A 336 -6.37 -11.17 -16.49
N PHE A 337 -5.30 -11.03 -15.71
CA PHE A 337 -5.43 -10.76 -14.27
C PHE A 337 -6.02 -9.38 -13.97
N ALA A 338 -5.79 -8.40 -14.84
CA ALA A 338 -6.41 -7.06 -14.73
C ALA A 338 -7.90 -7.04 -15.09
N SER A 339 -8.40 -8.02 -15.86
CA SER A 339 -9.83 -8.15 -16.16
C SER A 339 -10.67 -8.74 -15.02
N ILE A 340 -10.05 -9.18 -13.92
CA ILE A 340 -10.77 -9.64 -12.74
C ILE A 340 -11.59 -8.46 -12.19
N PRO A 341 -12.91 -8.60 -12.00
CA PRO A 341 -13.74 -7.52 -11.49
C PRO A 341 -13.22 -6.98 -10.14
N LEU A 342 -13.12 -5.66 -10.04
CA LEU A 342 -12.70 -4.95 -8.82
C LEU A 342 -13.50 -5.36 -7.56
N PRO A 343 -14.82 -5.65 -7.63
CA PRO A 343 -15.58 -6.11 -6.46
C PRO A 343 -15.05 -7.40 -5.83
N ILE A 344 -14.49 -8.32 -6.62
CA ILE A 344 -13.88 -9.58 -6.11
C ILE A 344 -12.62 -9.24 -5.31
N ILE A 345 -11.79 -8.35 -5.84
CA ILE A 345 -10.56 -7.89 -5.17
C ILE A 345 -10.92 -7.13 -3.88
N ALA A 346 -11.95 -6.30 -3.92
CA ALA A 346 -12.45 -5.55 -2.76
C ALA A 346 -12.93 -6.49 -1.63
N ALA A 347 -13.54 -7.63 -1.97
CA ALA A 347 -13.89 -8.67 -1.00
C ALA A 347 -12.66 -9.26 -0.29
N LEU A 348 -11.55 -9.44 -1.00
CA LEU A 348 -10.28 -9.87 -0.38
C LEU A 348 -9.75 -8.79 0.58
N TYR A 349 -9.83 -7.51 0.20
CA TYR A 349 -9.36 -6.41 1.04
C TYR A 349 -10.09 -6.30 2.38
N CYS A 350 -11.39 -6.59 2.42
CA CYS A 350 -12.14 -6.67 3.68
C CYS A 350 -11.49 -7.64 4.69
N VAL A 351 -10.96 -8.77 4.20
CA VAL A 351 -10.27 -9.77 5.03
C VAL A 351 -8.81 -9.36 5.29
N PHE A 352 -8.08 -8.90 4.28
CA PHE A 352 -6.65 -8.58 4.44
C PHE A 352 -6.41 -7.39 5.37
N PHE A 353 -7.19 -6.31 5.22
CA PHE A 353 -7.03 -5.13 6.05
C PHE A 353 -7.49 -5.35 7.49
N SER A 354 -8.48 -6.21 7.73
CA SER A 354 -8.86 -6.60 9.08
C SER A 354 -7.78 -7.44 9.77
N TYR A 355 -7.08 -8.31 9.05
CA TYR A 355 -5.88 -8.97 9.61
C TYR A 355 -4.78 -7.95 9.95
N VAL A 356 -4.43 -7.03 9.05
CA VAL A 356 -3.41 -6.01 9.38
C VAL A 356 -3.82 -5.16 10.59
N SER A 357 -5.10 -4.79 10.68
CA SER A 357 -5.66 -4.10 11.85
C SER A 357 -5.48 -4.92 13.14
N SER A 358 -5.75 -6.23 13.08
CA SER A 358 -5.57 -7.14 14.21
C SER A 358 -4.10 -7.25 14.65
N ALA A 359 -3.15 -7.19 13.71
CA ALA A 359 -1.71 -7.17 14.03
C ALA A 359 -1.35 -5.99 14.95
N GLY A 360 -1.93 -4.82 14.69
CA GLY A 360 -1.74 -3.62 15.51
C GLY A 360 -2.29 -3.78 16.92
N LEU A 361 -3.53 -4.26 17.04
CA LEU A 361 -4.13 -4.57 18.34
C LEU A 361 -3.35 -5.64 19.12
N GLY A 362 -2.67 -6.56 18.42
CA GLY A 362 -1.80 -7.56 19.03
C GLY A 362 -0.64 -6.99 19.85
N PHE A 363 -0.21 -5.75 19.61
CA PHE A 363 0.82 -5.09 20.41
C PHE A 363 0.32 -4.65 21.80
N LEU A 364 -1.00 -4.62 22.03
CA LEU A 364 -1.58 -4.32 23.35
C LEU A 364 -1.17 -5.34 24.42
N GLN A 365 -0.82 -6.57 24.04
CA GLN A 365 -0.34 -7.59 24.97
C GLN A 365 0.94 -7.17 25.73
N PHE A 366 1.67 -6.20 25.21
CA PHE A 366 2.89 -5.67 25.82
C PHE A 366 2.63 -4.45 26.70
N CYS A 367 1.42 -3.90 26.69
CA CYS A 367 1.05 -2.66 27.37
C CYS A 367 0.19 -2.94 28.60
N ASN A 368 0.26 -2.07 29.61
CA ASN A 368 -0.64 -2.12 30.76
C ASN A 368 -1.97 -1.43 30.44
N LEU A 369 -3.00 -2.21 30.12
CA LEU A 369 -4.34 -1.73 29.81
C LEU A 369 -5.13 -1.20 31.02
N ASN A 370 -4.64 -1.38 32.26
CA ASN A 370 -5.31 -0.85 33.45
C ASN A 370 -5.04 0.64 33.68
N SER A 371 -3.92 1.14 33.15
CA SER A 371 -3.49 2.54 33.29
C SER A 371 -4.41 3.50 32.54
N PHE A 372 -4.90 4.55 33.22
CA PHE A 372 -5.71 5.60 32.59
C PHE A 372 -4.95 6.33 31.47
N ARG A 373 -3.63 6.51 31.62
CA ARG A 373 -2.75 7.09 30.59
C ARG A 373 -2.81 6.26 29.31
N THR A 374 -2.61 4.94 29.42
CA THR A 374 -2.67 4.01 28.28
C THR A 374 -4.03 4.06 27.58
N LYS A 375 -5.12 4.04 28.36
CA LYS A 375 -6.49 4.14 27.81
C LYS A 375 -6.72 5.46 27.08
N PHE A 376 -6.24 6.57 27.65
CA PHE A 376 -6.39 7.89 27.04
C PHE A 376 -5.61 7.99 25.72
N ILE A 377 -4.32 7.62 25.71
CA ILE A 377 -3.48 7.64 24.50
C ILE A 377 -4.11 6.78 23.40
N LEU A 378 -4.52 5.55 23.74
CA LEU A 378 -5.15 4.64 22.80
C LEU A 378 -6.48 5.21 22.26
N GLY A 379 -7.41 5.54 23.15
CA GLY A 379 -8.75 5.99 22.76
C GLY A 379 -8.73 7.30 21.97
N PHE A 380 -7.94 8.27 22.41
CA PHE A 380 -7.83 9.57 21.74
C PHE A 380 -7.19 9.43 20.35
N SER A 381 -6.10 8.66 20.24
CA SER A 381 -5.44 8.43 18.94
C SER A 381 -6.33 7.69 17.94
N PHE A 382 -7.15 6.75 18.41
CA PHE A 382 -8.14 6.07 17.58
C PHE A 382 -9.24 7.02 17.09
N PHE A 383 -9.79 7.83 17.99
CA PHE A 383 -10.84 8.78 17.64
C PHE A 383 -10.34 9.83 16.64
N ILE A 384 -9.19 10.45 16.90
CA ILE A 384 -8.59 11.45 16.01
C ILE A 384 -8.11 10.84 14.70
N GLY A 385 -7.56 9.62 14.73
CA GLY A 385 -7.14 8.86 13.56
C GLY A 385 -8.28 8.51 12.59
N ILE A 386 -9.54 8.58 13.02
CA ILE A 386 -10.73 8.44 12.17
C ILE A 386 -11.32 9.82 11.83
N SER A 387 -11.51 10.67 12.83
CA SER A 387 -12.30 11.90 12.68
C SER A 387 -11.63 12.94 11.79
N VAL A 388 -10.32 13.16 11.93
CA VAL A 388 -9.59 14.16 11.15
C VAL A 388 -9.51 13.76 9.67
N PRO A 389 -9.06 12.55 9.30
CA PRO A 389 -9.08 12.11 7.90
C PRO A 389 -10.47 12.13 7.26
N GLN A 390 -11.50 11.77 8.02
CA GLN A 390 -12.87 11.82 7.52
C GLN A 390 -13.29 13.25 7.19
N TYR A 391 -12.96 14.23 8.05
CA TYR A 391 -13.20 15.65 7.80
C TYR A 391 -12.53 16.13 6.50
N PHE A 392 -11.23 15.85 6.34
CA PHE A 392 -10.50 16.26 5.13
C PHE A 392 -11.01 15.57 3.86
N ARG A 393 -11.43 14.30 3.97
CA ARG A 393 -11.96 13.55 2.83
C ARG A 393 -13.31 14.04 2.36
N GLU A 394 -14.25 14.29 3.28
CA GLU A 394 -15.58 14.79 2.93
C GLU A 394 -15.49 16.17 2.27
N TYR A 395 -14.61 17.02 2.79
CA TYR A 395 -14.41 18.35 2.25
C TYR A 395 -13.74 18.33 0.86
N TYR A 396 -12.79 17.42 0.61
CA TYR A 396 -12.18 17.24 -0.71
C TYR A 396 -13.19 16.87 -1.81
N HIS A 397 -14.26 16.14 -1.45
CA HIS A 397 -15.28 15.71 -2.41
C HIS A 397 -16.32 16.80 -2.76
N ILE A 398 -16.53 17.79 -1.89
CA ILE A 398 -17.56 18.82 -2.07
C ILE A 398 -17.08 19.91 -3.02
N ASP A 399 -15.82 20.32 -2.94
CA ASP A 399 -15.25 21.31 -3.84
C ASP A 399 -13.70 21.27 -3.78
N PRO A 400 -13.03 20.76 -4.85
CA PRO A 400 -11.57 20.73 -4.92
C PRO A 400 -10.91 22.12 -4.84
N SER A 401 -11.68 23.19 -5.01
CA SER A 401 -11.20 24.57 -5.08
C SER A 401 -11.43 25.41 -3.81
N SER A 402 -12.16 24.91 -2.80
CA SER A 402 -12.58 25.73 -1.66
C SER A 402 -12.17 25.21 -0.27
N LEU A 403 -11.09 24.43 -0.16
CA LEU A 403 -10.47 24.11 1.14
C LEU A 403 -10.27 25.42 1.94
N HIS A 404 -10.82 25.48 3.16
CA HIS A 404 -10.84 26.69 4.00
C HIS A 404 -9.46 27.17 4.45
N ILE A 405 -8.40 26.47 4.06
CA ILE A 405 -7.04 26.97 4.07
C ILE A 405 -6.84 27.71 2.75
N ARG A 406 -7.50 28.87 2.59
CA ARG A 406 -7.17 29.81 1.51
C ARG A 406 -5.85 30.50 1.86
N THR A 407 -4.78 29.72 1.94
CA THR A 407 -3.45 30.31 1.81
C THR A 407 -3.32 30.74 0.35
N HIS A 408 -2.60 31.81 0.06
CA HIS A 408 -2.29 32.19 -1.33
C HIS A 408 -1.45 31.12 -2.08
N SER A 409 -1.15 29.98 -1.46
CA SER A 409 -0.25 28.93 -1.91
C SER A 409 -0.91 27.55 -2.02
N GLY A 410 -1.46 27.22 -3.19
CA GLY A 410 -2.09 25.90 -3.42
C GLY A 410 -1.18 24.68 -3.23
N TRP A 411 0.16 24.86 -3.22
CA TRP A 411 1.09 23.76 -2.91
C TRP A 411 1.04 23.35 -1.42
N PHE A 412 0.78 24.29 -0.52
CA PHE A 412 0.69 24.02 0.92
C PHE A 412 -0.61 23.27 1.22
N ASP A 413 -1.70 23.67 0.56
CA ASP A 413 -3.01 23.07 0.75
C ASP A 413 -3.00 21.59 0.31
N ASP A 414 -2.32 21.27 -0.79
CA ASP A 414 -2.08 19.89 -1.25
C ASP A 414 -1.30 19.07 -0.20
N ILE A 415 -0.23 19.62 0.37
CA ILE A 415 0.58 18.94 1.41
C ILE A 415 -0.27 18.62 2.63
N VAL A 416 -0.98 19.62 3.15
CA VAL A 416 -1.83 19.48 4.34
C VAL A 416 -2.92 18.44 4.08
N THR A 417 -3.58 18.53 2.93
CA THR A 417 -4.65 17.59 2.56
C THR A 417 -4.13 16.16 2.48
N VAL A 418 -2.99 15.93 1.83
CA VAL A 418 -2.40 14.59 1.71
C VAL A 418 -2.07 13.99 3.07
N ILE A 419 -1.43 14.77 3.95
CA ILE A 419 -1.01 14.30 5.28
C ILE A 419 -2.22 13.98 6.16
N PHE A 420 -3.19 14.90 6.25
CA PHE A 420 -4.31 14.73 7.17
C PHE A 420 -5.41 13.79 6.65
N THR A 421 -5.46 13.51 5.34
CA THR A 421 -6.35 12.46 4.79
C THR A 421 -5.85 11.04 5.10
N SER A 422 -4.57 10.89 5.49
CA SER A 422 -4.02 9.59 5.88
C SER A 422 -4.35 9.24 7.33
N HIS A 423 -5.24 8.27 7.50
CA HIS A 423 -5.61 7.72 8.81
C HIS A 423 -4.41 7.19 9.59
N THR A 424 -3.51 6.49 8.90
CA THR A 424 -2.29 5.94 9.49
C THR A 424 -1.39 7.04 10.02
N THR A 425 -1.16 8.09 9.23
CA THR A 425 -0.26 9.19 9.58
C THR A 425 -0.81 9.97 10.77
N VAL A 426 -2.09 10.32 10.75
CA VAL A 426 -2.74 11.05 11.85
C VAL A 426 -2.73 10.23 13.14
N ALA A 427 -3.16 8.97 13.09
CA ALA A 427 -3.20 8.11 14.27
C ALA A 427 -1.80 7.88 14.87
N ALA A 428 -0.79 7.65 14.01
CA ALA A 428 0.58 7.44 14.43
C ALA A 428 1.18 8.69 15.05
N LEU A 429 1.00 9.87 14.44
CA LEU A 429 1.51 11.13 14.96
C LEU A 429 0.88 11.49 16.31
N VAL A 430 -0.44 11.37 16.44
CA VAL A 430 -1.13 11.67 17.69
C VAL A 430 -0.70 10.70 18.80
N ALA A 431 -0.63 9.41 18.50
CA ALA A 431 -0.18 8.40 19.46
C ALA A 431 1.28 8.65 19.89
N PHE A 432 2.14 8.97 18.94
CA PHE A 432 3.54 9.29 19.18
C PHE A 432 3.73 10.54 20.05
N ILE A 433 3.07 11.64 19.68
CA ILE A 433 3.16 12.91 20.41
C ILE A 433 2.66 12.72 21.84
N LEU A 434 1.49 12.09 22.02
CA LEU A 434 0.93 11.88 23.35
C LEU A 434 1.78 10.94 24.19
N ASP A 435 2.34 9.89 23.61
CA ASP A 435 3.18 8.96 24.34
C ASP A 435 4.46 9.64 24.83
N CYS A 436 5.10 10.46 23.98
CA CYS A 436 6.29 11.25 24.35
C CYS A 436 5.98 12.38 25.33
N SER A 437 4.86 13.09 25.17
CA SER A 437 4.51 14.22 26.05
C SER A 437 4.04 13.78 27.42
N LEU A 438 3.37 12.62 27.50
CA LEU A 438 2.86 12.05 28.75
C LEU A 438 3.83 11.04 29.38
N SER A 439 4.96 10.71 28.75
CA SER A 439 6.00 9.89 29.37
C SER A 439 6.78 10.74 30.36
N SER A 440 6.40 10.70 31.63
CA SER A 440 7.31 11.06 32.72
C SER A 440 8.33 9.93 32.88
N GLU A 441 9.62 10.23 33.06
CA GLU A 441 10.71 9.27 33.31
C GLU A 441 10.50 8.56 34.66
N THR A 442 9.60 7.58 34.68
CA THR A 442 9.32 6.76 35.85
C THR A 442 9.23 5.32 35.38
N ASP A 443 9.82 4.37 36.11
CA ASP A 443 9.83 2.96 35.68
C ASP A 443 8.41 2.40 35.42
N ALA A 444 7.41 2.91 36.15
CA ALA A 444 6.00 2.58 35.94
C ALA A 444 5.48 2.94 34.54
N THR A 445 5.93 4.06 33.94
CA THR A 445 5.49 4.45 32.58
C THR A 445 6.14 3.57 31.51
N ARG A 446 7.37 3.10 31.75
CA ARG A 446 8.10 2.18 30.86
C ARG A 446 7.48 0.79 30.86
N THR A 447 6.95 0.34 31.99
CA THR A 447 6.14 -0.88 32.06
C THR A 447 4.77 -0.70 31.41
N ASP A 448 4.14 0.46 31.59
CA ASP A 448 2.80 0.72 31.03
C ASP A 448 2.78 0.74 29.50
N THR A 449 3.83 1.30 28.89
CA THR A 449 3.99 1.41 27.44
C THR A 449 4.52 0.14 26.76
N GLY A 450 5.05 -0.82 27.54
CA GLY A 450 5.72 -2.01 27.03
C GLY A 450 7.17 -1.79 26.57
N LEU A 451 7.74 -0.60 26.79
CA LEU A 451 9.12 -0.26 26.40
C LEU A 451 10.15 -1.23 26.97
N HIS A 452 9.98 -1.69 28.22
CA HIS A 452 10.88 -2.65 28.86
C HIS A 452 11.06 -3.96 28.05
N TRP A 453 10.01 -4.41 27.36
CA TRP A 453 10.11 -5.58 26.49
C TRP A 453 10.71 -5.21 25.12
N TRP A 454 10.33 -4.06 24.58
CA TRP A 454 10.70 -3.62 23.23
C TRP A 454 12.18 -3.24 23.10
N GLU A 455 12.77 -2.65 24.13
CA GLU A 455 14.16 -2.16 24.11
C GLU A 455 15.19 -3.25 23.78
N LYS A 456 14.90 -4.50 24.16
CA LYS A 456 15.73 -5.66 23.82
C LYS A 456 15.90 -5.87 22.32
N PHE A 457 15.01 -5.28 21.51
CA PHE A 457 15.00 -5.37 20.05
C PHE A 457 15.28 -4.03 19.36
N SER A 458 15.56 -2.97 20.15
CA SER A 458 15.81 -1.62 19.63
C SER A 458 17.16 -1.48 18.91
N LEU A 459 18.12 -2.33 19.25
CA LEU A 459 19.43 -2.41 18.62
C LEU A 459 19.48 -3.66 17.74
N TYR A 460 20.17 -3.55 16.60
CA TYR A 460 20.32 -4.69 15.72
C TYR A 460 21.12 -5.81 16.39
N ALA A 461 22.21 -5.45 17.07
CA ALA A 461 23.16 -6.39 17.67
C ALA A 461 22.71 -6.99 19.01
N SER A 462 21.57 -6.57 19.57
CA SER A 462 21.13 -7.03 20.90
C SER A 462 20.49 -8.42 20.87
N ASP A 463 19.97 -8.88 19.73
CA ASP A 463 19.40 -10.23 19.56
C ASP A 463 20.02 -10.92 18.34
N ILE A 464 20.63 -12.08 18.57
CA ILE A 464 21.29 -12.90 17.54
C ILE A 464 20.29 -13.34 16.46
N ARG A 465 19.00 -13.49 16.80
CA ARG A 465 17.94 -13.85 15.84
C ARG A 465 17.73 -12.79 14.76
N ASN A 466 18.13 -11.53 15.02
CA ASN A 466 18.03 -10.47 14.02
C ASN A 466 18.90 -10.75 12.79
N ASP A 467 20.02 -11.46 12.93
CA ASP A 467 20.86 -11.85 11.79
C ASP A 467 20.15 -12.85 10.86
N GLU A 468 19.38 -13.77 11.42
CA GLU A 468 18.64 -14.79 10.66
C GLU A 468 17.57 -14.15 9.76
N PHE A 469 16.80 -13.21 10.31
CA PHE A 469 15.73 -12.51 9.60
C PHE A 469 16.25 -11.39 8.69
N TYR A 470 17.14 -10.55 9.20
CA TYR A 470 17.44 -9.24 8.59
C TYR A 470 18.84 -9.11 7.99
N GLY A 471 19.72 -10.11 8.15
CA GLY A 471 21.11 -10.03 7.69
C GLY A 471 21.27 -10.06 6.17
N LEU A 472 22.08 -9.18 5.59
CA LEU A 472 22.27 -9.05 4.15
C LEU A 472 22.87 -10.32 3.52
N PRO A 473 22.54 -10.62 2.25
CA PRO A 473 23.15 -11.72 1.51
C PRO A 473 24.67 -11.55 1.40
N CYS A 474 25.38 -12.66 1.16
CA CYS A 474 26.81 -12.68 0.85
C CYS A 474 27.72 -11.93 1.85
N LEU A 475 27.37 -11.92 3.14
CA LEU A 475 28.14 -11.23 4.20
C LEU A 475 28.30 -9.71 4.00
N LEU A 476 27.45 -9.07 3.18
CA LEU A 476 27.45 -7.61 3.01
C LEU A 476 27.20 -6.84 4.31
N ASN A 477 26.70 -7.49 5.35
CA ASN A 477 26.63 -6.96 6.72
C ASN A 477 27.99 -6.44 7.24
N LYS A 478 29.12 -6.98 6.75
CA LYS A 478 30.46 -6.51 7.14
C LYS A 478 30.83 -5.17 6.50
N LEU A 479 30.26 -4.85 5.33
CA LEU A 479 30.49 -3.60 4.59
C LEU A 479 29.48 -2.52 4.97
N PHE A 480 28.22 -2.91 5.23
CA PHE A 480 27.14 -2.03 5.66
C PHE A 480 26.62 -2.49 7.02
N PRO A 481 27.35 -2.21 8.10
CA PRO A 481 26.95 -2.64 9.43
C PRO A 481 25.64 -1.96 9.82
N ALA A 482 24.69 -2.74 10.35
CA ALA A 482 23.39 -2.27 10.81
C ALA A 482 23.47 -1.57 12.19
N VAL A 483 24.57 -0.85 12.45
CA VAL A 483 24.89 -0.17 13.71
C VAL A 483 23.91 0.93 13.96
#